data_AF-A0ABD0AEN4-F1
#
_entry.id   AF-A0ABD0AEN4-F1
#
_cell.length_a   1.000
_cell.length_b   1.000
_cell.length_c   1.000
_cell.angle_alpha   90.00
_cell.angle_beta   90.00
_cell.angle_gamma   90.00
#
_symmetry.space_group_name_H-M   'P 1'
#
loop_
_entity.id
_entity.type
_entity.pdbx_description
1 polymer ?
#
loop_
_entity_poly.entity_id
_entity_poly.type
_entity_poly.pdbx_seq_one_letter_code
_entity_poly.pdbx_strand_id
1 'polypeptide(L)'
;MNTLTIDYDTVKVGDTAHDFALTAVEDGQTQSFTDTSGLVVKVGDASHEQITTLATSVNADGTLFASSGNLTGVPAGTYNVELWQTTEDGVTIYPTVGYATITLVQSIQ
;
A
#
# COMPACT_ATOMS: atom_id res chain seq x y z
N MET A 1 14.97 -2.65 10.88
CA MET A 1 13.90 -1.64 10.76
C MET A 1 13.22 -1.86 9.43
N ASN A 2 11.89 -1.93 9.44
CA ASN A 2 11.15 -2.24 8.23
C ASN A 2 10.67 -0.95 7.58
N THR A 3 10.77 -0.87 6.25
CA THR A 3 10.31 0.29 5.48
C THR A 3 9.40 -0.14 4.35
N LEU A 4 8.51 0.76 3.95
CA LEU A 4 7.67 0.62 2.77
C LEU A 4 7.91 1.84 1.86
N THR A 5 8.15 1.59 0.58
CA THR A 5 8.19 2.62 -0.45
C THR A 5 7.15 2.30 -1.50
N ILE A 6 6.49 3.33 -2.01
CA ILE A 6 5.44 3.23 -3.02
C ILE A 6 5.90 4.06 -4.23
N ASP A 7 6.07 3.40 -5.38
CA ASP A 7 6.37 4.11 -6.62
C ASP A 7 5.10 4.77 -7.15
N TYR A 8 5.22 6.01 -7.63
CA TYR A 8 4.09 6.81 -8.14
C TYR A 8 2.95 6.92 -7.12
N ASP A 9 3.19 7.69 -6.07
CA ASP A 9 2.25 7.86 -4.96
C ASP A 9 1.01 8.73 -5.28
N THR A 10 0.87 9.29 -6.49
CA THR A 10 -0.20 10.24 -6.82
C THR A 10 -1.13 9.72 -7.91
N VAL A 11 -2.43 9.61 -7.62
CA VAL A 11 -3.47 9.19 -8.59
C VAL A 11 -4.70 10.12 -8.57
N LYS A 12 -5.55 10.04 -9.59
CA LYS A 12 -6.80 10.81 -9.65
C LYS A 12 -7.87 10.19 -8.76
N VAL A 13 -8.69 11.03 -8.13
CA VAL A 13 -9.92 10.57 -7.48
C VAL A 13 -10.78 9.83 -8.50
N GLY A 14 -11.16 8.60 -8.17
CA GLY A 14 -11.95 7.73 -9.04
C GLY A 14 -11.16 6.94 -10.08
N ASP A 15 -9.83 7.05 -10.12
CA ASP A 15 -8.99 6.14 -10.90
C ASP A 15 -8.91 4.78 -10.21
N THR A 16 -9.50 3.77 -10.85
CA THR A 16 -9.57 2.39 -10.35
C THR A 16 -8.69 1.41 -11.11
N ALA A 17 -7.87 1.91 -12.05
CA ALA A 17 -7.05 1.09 -12.94
C ALA A 17 -5.55 1.24 -12.67
N HIS A 18 -5.16 1.97 -11.62
CA HIS A 18 -3.77 2.17 -11.25
C HIS A 18 -3.32 1.10 -10.25
N ASP A 19 -2.13 0.55 -10.48
CA ASP A 19 -1.47 -0.35 -9.55
C ASP A 19 -0.19 0.32 -9.03
N PHE A 20 -0.11 0.46 -7.71
CA PHE A 20 1.07 0.96 -7.02
C PHE A 20 2.09 -0.17 -6.87
N ALA A 21 3.34 0.04 -7.29
CA ALA A 21 4.42 -0.91 -6.98
C ALA A 21 4.94 -0.64 -5.56
N LEU A 22 4.99 -1.68 -4.74
CA LEU A 22 5.40 -1.60 -3.33
C LEU A 22 6.76 -2.28 -3.16
N THR A 23 7.70 -1.54 -2.57
CA THR A 23 8.99 -2.08 -2.12
C THR A 23 8.99 -2.16 -0.60
N ALA A 24 8.91 -3.37 -0.07
CA ALA A 24 9.10 -3.66 1.35
C ALA A 24 10.56 -4.00 1.61
N VAL A 25 11.14 -3.42 2.66
CA VAL A 25 12.50 -3.72 3.10
C VAL A 25 12.46 -4.11 4.57
N GLU A 26 13.08 -5.24 4.90
CA GLU A 26 13.26 -5.73 6.28
C GLU A 26 14.75 -5.78 6.58
N ASP A 27 15.17 -5.09 7.65
CA ASP A 27 16.57 -5.00 8.07
C ASP A 27 17.57 -4.68 6.92
N GLY A 28 17.15 -3.80 6.00
CA GLY A 28 17.94 -3.35 4.86
C GLY A 28 17.94 -4.30 3.66
N GLN A 29 17.20 -5.42 3.71
CA GLN A 29 17.01 -6.35 2.61
C GLN A 29 15.64 -6.16 1.96
N THR A 30 15.62 -5.97 0.64
CA THR A 30 14.37 -5.93 -0.13
C THR A 30 13.69 -7.29 -0.09
N GLN A 31 12.39 -7.28 0.19
CA GLN A 31 11.58 -8.48 0.26
C GLN A 31 11.00 -8.83 -1.11
N SER A 32 10.99 -10.12 -1.43
CA SER A 32 10.29 -10.69 -2.57
C SER A 32 9.17 -11.57 -2.06
N PHE A 33 7.98 -11.41 -2.65
CA PHE A 33 6.78 -12.16 -2.24
C PHE A 33 6.52 -13.29 -3.23
N THR A 34 5.94 -14.40 -2.77
CA THR A 34 5.59 -15.55 -3.64
C THR A 34 4.11 -15.56 -4.02
N ASP A 35 3.27 -15.01 -3.15
CA ASP A 35 1.83 -14.84 -3.33
C ASP A 35 1.31 -13.75 -2.38
N THR A 36 0.00 -13.53 -2.39
CA THR A 36 -0.66 -12.47 -1.60
C THR A 36 -1.20 -12.96 -0.25
N SER A 37 -0.98 -14.22 0.13
CA SER A 37 -1.53 -14.82 1.34
C SER A 37 -0.99 -14.08 2.57
N GLY A 38 -1.91 -13.59 3.40
CA GLY A 38 -1.56 -12.82 4.60
C GLY A 38 -1.05 -11.41 4.32
N LEU A 39 -0.98 -10.95 3.07
CA LEU A 39 -0.62 -9.58 2.72
C LEU A 39 -1.85 -8.68 2.67
N VAL A 40 -1.86 -7.63 3.49
CA VAL A 40 -2.92 -6.62 3.52
C VAL A 40 -2.28 -5.23 3.46
N VAL A 41 -2.63 -4.47 2.43
CA VAL A 41 -2.26 -3.05 2.33
C VAL A 41 -3.39 -2.22 2.92
N LYS A 42 -3.14 -1.59 4.07
CA LYS A 42 -4.10 -0.74 4.77
C LYS A 42 -3.90 0.70 4.36
N VAL A 43 -5.02 1.42 4.20
CA VAL A 43 -5.02 2.86 3.96
C VAL A 43 -5.72 3.54 5.11
N GLY A 44 -5.04 4.49 5.74
CA GLY A 44 -5.53 5.29 6.85
C GLY A 44 -5.65 6.77 6.49
N ASP A 45 -6.55 7.47 7.18
CA ASP A 45 -6.70 8.92 7.08
C ASP A 45 -5.65 9.69 7.92
N ALA A 46 -5.78 11.00 7.99
CA ALA A 46 -4.90 11.87 8.77
C ALA A 46 -4.99 11.66 10.30
N SER A 47 -6.04 10.98 10.78
CA SER A 47 -6.19 10.57 12.18
C SER A 47 -5.63 9.18 12.45
N HIS A 48 -5.07 8.53 11.42
CA HIS A 48 -4.58 7.15 11.42
C HIS A 48 -5.69 6.11 11.61
N GLU A 49 -6.94 6.46 11.31
CA GLU A 49 -8.02 5.48 11.27
C GLU A 49 -8.04 4.80 9.91
N GLN A 50 -8.12 3.47 9.90
CA GLN A 50 -8.22 2.69 8.66
C GLN A 50 -9.54 3.01 7.94
N ILE A 51 -9.44 3.48 6.70
CA ILE A 51 -10.60 3.81 5.86
C ILE A 51 -10.89 2.74 4.81
N THR A 52 -9.86 2.02 4.35
CA THR A 52 -10.00 0.94 3.36
C THR A 52 -8.77 0.02 3.37
N THR A 53 -8.81 -1.01 2.54
CA THR A 53 -7.67 -1.86 2.19
C THR A 53 -7.54 -1.92 0.67
N LEU A 54 -6.31 -2.04 0.16
CA LEU A 54 -6.07 -2.24 -1.26
C LEU A 54 -5.94 -3.74 -1.57
N ALA A 55 -6.56 -4.18 -2.66
CA ALA A 55 -6.32 -5.50 -3.22
C ALA A 55 -4.85 -5.61 -3.66
N THR A 56 -4.20 -6.71 -3.29
CA THR A 56 -2.79 -6.96 -3.62
C THR A 56 -2.65 -7.98 -4.75
N SER A 57 -1.55 -7.87 -5.48
CA SER A 57 -1.10 -8.88 -6.46
C SER A 57 0.43 -8.98 -6.40
N VAL A 58 0.97 -10.14 -6.80
CA VAL A 58 2.41 -10.37 -6.84
C VAL A 58 2.79 -10.84 -8.24
N ASN A 59 3.75 -10.16 -8.85
CA ASN A 59 4.27 -10.54 -10.15
C ASN A 59 5.24 -11.73 -10.06
N ALA A 60 5.54 -12.35 -11.19
CA ALA A 60 6.42 -13.52 -11.26
C ALA A 60 7.86 -13.25 -10.77
N ASP A 61 8.30 -11.99 -10.74
CA ASP A 61 9.59 -11.56 -10.19
C ASP A 61 9.55 -11.29 -8.68
N GLY A 62 8.39 -11.47 -8.04
CA GLY A 62 8.16 -11.26 -6.62
C GLY A 62 7.81 -9.82 -6.22
N THR A 63 7.63 -8.92 -7.19
CA THR A 63 7.20 -7.55 -6.93
C THR A 63 5.75 -7.50 -6.45
N LEU A 64 5.50 -6.84 -5.33
CA LEU A 64 4.17 -6.62 -4.78
C LEU A 64 3.53 -5.38 -5.40
N PHE A 65 2.25 -5.50 -5.77
CA PHE A 65 1.41 -4.40 -6.22
C PHE A 65 0.19 -4.25 -5.34
N ALA A 66 -0.32 -3.03 -5.25
CA ALA A 66 -1.58 -2.70 -4.60
C ALA A 66 -2.47 -1.89 -5.56
N SER A 67 -3.71 -2.30 -5.74
CA SER A 67 -4.61 -1.69 -6.71
C SER A 67 -5.39 -0.51 -6.13
N SER A 68 -5.54 0.56 -6.91
CA SER A 68 -6.37 1.72 -6.56
C SER A 68 -7.88 1.43 -6.60
N GLY A 69 -8.32 0.24 -7.03
CA GLY A 69 -9.73 -0.10 -7.19
C GLY A 69 -10.60 0.13 -5.94
N ASN A 70 -10.03 -0.07 -4.74
CA ASN A 70 -10.72 0.17 -3.47
C ASN A 70 -10.71 1.62 -2.98
N LEU A 71 -10.09 2.55 -3.72
CA LEU A 71 -10.09 4.00 -3.45
C LEU A 71 -11.29 4.73 -4.07
N THR A 72 -12.22 3.99 -4.67
CA THR A 72 -13.46 4.56 -5.20
C THR A 72 -14.23 5.29 -4.10
N GLY A 73 -14.56 6.56 -4.33
CA GLY A 73 -15.29 7.40 -3.37
C GLY A 73 -14.43 8.02 -2.25
N VAL A 74 -13.13 7.69 -2.19
CA VAL A 74 -12.18 8.35 -1.28
C VAL A 74 -11.91 9.77 -1.82
N PRO A 75 -12.07 10.83 -1.00
CA PRO A 75 -11.83 12.21 -1.43
C PRO A 75 -10.38 12.49 -1.84
N ALA A 76 -10.16 13.67 -2.45
CA ALA A 76 -8.80 14.14 -2.65
C ALA A 76 -8.12 14.43 -1.30
N GLY A 77 -6.86 14.04 -1.16
CA GLY A 77 -6.13 14.11 0.10
C GLY A 77 -4.86 13.27 0.08
N THR A 78 -4.07 13.37 1.14
CA THR A 78 -2.93 12.46 1.39
C THR A 78 -3.34 11.45 2.44
N TYR A 79 -3.02 10.18 2.19
CA TYR A 79 -3.42 9.04 3.00
C TYR A 79 -2.21 8.24 3.43
N ASN A 80 -2.26 7.74 4.66
CA ASN A 80 -1.23 6.89 5.24
C ASN A 80 -1.39 5.46 4.73
N VAL A 81 -0.29 4.77 4.47
CA VAL A 81 -0.27 3.40 3.96
C VAL A 81 0.68 2.54 4.77
N GLU A 82 0.19 1.35 5.13
CA GLU A 82 0.98 0.28 5.74
C GLU A 82 0.75 -1.04 5.00
N LEU A 83 1.79 -1.85 4.89
CA LEU A 83 1.69 -3.26 4.53
C LEU A 83 1.77 -4.10 5.80
N TRP A 84 0.76 -4.95 5.99
CA TRP A 84 0.71 -5.93 7.06
C TRP A 84 0.89 -7.31 6.44
N GLN A 85 1.89 -8.04 6.89
CA GLN A 85 2.15 -9.42 6.50
C GLN A 85 1.90 -10.33 7.70
N THR A 86 0.89 -11.19 7.58
CA THR A 86 0.55 -12.19 8.60
C THR A 86 1.11 -13.54 8.19
N THR A 87 1.91 -14.15 9.05
CA THR A 87 2.47 -15.50 8.92
C THR A 87 2.12 -16.33 10.15
N GLU A 88 2.54 -17.59 10.19
CA GLU A 88 2.40 -18.43 11.39
C GLU A 88 3.17 -17.85 12.59
N ASP A 89 4.26 -17.11 12.34
CA ASP A 89 5.13 -16.53 13.37
C ASP A 89 4.61 -15.18 13.90
N GLY A 90 3.58 -14.60 13.27
CA GLY A 90 2.95 -13.35 13.70
C GLY A 90 2.74 -12.35 12.57
N VAL A 91 2.65 -11.08 12.95
CA VAL A 91 2.39 -9.96 12.03
C VAL A 91 3.63 -9.08 11.93
N THR A 92 4.14 -8.92 10.72
CA THR A 92 5.17 -7.95 10.36
C THR A 92 4.52 -6.74 9.69
N ILE A 93 4.89 -5.52 10.10
CA ILE A 93 4.32 -4.27 9.59
C ILE A 93 5.41 -3.43 8.92
N TYR A 94 5.08 -2.90 7.73
CA TYR A 94 5.93 -2.01 6.95
C TYR A 94 5.22 -0.66 6.70
N PRO A 95 5.83 0.49 7.02
CA PRO A 95 7.07 0.62 7.80
C PRO A 95 6.83 0.31 9.29
N THR A 96 7.89 -0.01 10.05
CA THR A 96 7.79 -0.17 11.52
C THR A 96 7.57 1.18 12.23
N VAL A 97 7.97 2.29 11.60
CA VAL A 97 7.86 3.65 12.14
C VAL A 97 7.31 4.57 11.06
N GLY A 98 6.31 5.38 11.42
CA GLY A 98 5.64 6.27 10.48
C GLY A 98 4.77 5.50 9.50
N TYR A 99 4.60 6.04 8.29
CA TYR A 99 3.75 5.48 7.24
C TYR A 99 4.36 5.78 5.87
N ALA A 100 4.07 4.93 4.88
CA ALA A 100 4.15 5.37 3.49
C ALA A 100 2.93 6.26 3.18
N THR A 101 2.94 6.97 2.06
CA THR A 101 1.82 7.84 1.68
C THR A 101 1.39 7.60 0.24
N ILE A 102 0.09 7.80 -0.02
CA ILE A 102 -0.46 8.04 -1.35
C ILE A 102 -1.26 9.34 -1.35
N THR A 103 -1.34 10.01 -2.48
CA THR A 103 -2.07 11.25 -2.70
C THR A 103 -3.12 11.06 -3.78
N LEU A 104 -4.37 11.39 -3.42
CA LEU A 104 -5.47 11.50 -4.37
C LEU A 104 -5.66 12.96 -4.76
N VAL A 105 -5.68 13.24 -6.07
CA VAL A 105 -5.90 14.60 -6.58
C VAL A 105 -7.13 14.66 -7.49
N GLN A 106 -7.72 15.86 -7.59
CA GLN A 106 -8.90 16.07 -8.42
C GLN A 106 -8.60 15.87 -9.91
N SER A 107 -9.60 15.36 -10.64
CA SER A 107 -9.62 15.36 -12.10
C SER A 107 -9.85 16.77 -12.64
N ILE A 108 -9.40 17.04 -13.86
CA ILE A 108 -9.71 18.28 -14.56
C ILE A 108 -11.20 18.25 -14.93
N GLN A 109 -11.90 19.36 -14.72
CA GLN A 109 -13.29 19.55 -15.15
C GLN A 109 -13.37 20.27 -16.49
#